data_AF-G4F974-F1
#
_entry.id   AF-G4F974-F1
#
_cell.length_a   1.000
_cell.length_b   1.000
_cell.length_c   1.000
_cell.angle_alpha   90.00
_cell.angle_beta   90.00
_cell.angle_gamma   90.00
#
_symmetry.space_group_name_H-M   'P 1'
#
loop_
_entity.id
_entity.type
_entity.pdbx_description
1 polymer ?
#
loop_
_entity_poly.entity_id
_entity_poly.type
_entity_poly.pdbx_seq_one_letter_code
_entity_poly.pdbx_strand_id
1 'polypeptide(L)'
;MVIETAILESILLQISICEPKSITIVSKILISYKSYGYPLNLLNIKAAFLKVAKKGVDNNFGYEVCWSFWVLTQLDIAINEEIAGLTGVNDSMAILSILTAREKGIYTGRLDTNHWDAIITNDGLYDSSWMLCYEAEKRGWLTNQNGIDAIDNDQYFKKLKNSDVSFLNMDSTINPMDEDDLHDETEFDTEIDIFDLIYGN
;
A
#
# COMPACT_ATOMS: atom_id res chain seq x y z
N MET A 1 -1.40 -16.72 -24.85
CA MET A 1 -0.73 -16.59 -23.55
C MET A 1 -0.02 -15.25 -23.33
N VAL A 2 1.19 -14.97 -23.88
CA VAL A 2 1.92 -13.70 -23.56
C VAL A 2 1.18 -12.41 -23.97
N ILE A 3 0.37 -12.45 -25.04
CA ILE A 3 -0.42 -11.29 -25.49
C ILE A 3 -1.65 -11.08 -24.58
N GLU A 4 -2.28 -12.15 -24.10
CA GLU A 4 -3.42 -12.07 -23.17
C GLU A 4 -2.99 -11.48 -21.82
N THR A 5 -1.84 -11.91 -21.30
CA THR A 5 -1.32 -11.39 -20.03
C THR A 5 -0.99 -9.90 -20.09
N ALA A 6 -0.50 -9.40 -21.24
CA ALA A 6 -0.19 -7.98 -21.42
C ALA A 6 -1.46 -7.09 -21.49
N ILE A 7 -2.54 -7.59 -22.11
CA ILE A 7 -3.82 -6.88 -22.18
C ILE A 7 -4.47 -6.85 -20.80
N LEU A 8 -4.52 -8.00 -20.11
CA LEU A 8 -5.04 -8.09 -18.76
C LEU A 8 -4.30 -7.16 -17.81
N GLU A 9 -2.96 -7.19 -17.82
CA GLU A 9 -2.13 -6.28 -17.03
C GLU A 9 -2.52 -4.82 -17.30
N SER A 10 -2.61 -4.43 -18.57
CA SER A 10 -2.98 -3.05 -18.95
C SER A 10 -4.36 -2.66 -18.40
N ILE A 11 -5.35 -3.56 -18.45
CA ILE A 11 -6.69 -3.33 -17.90
C ILE A 11 -6.65 -3.19 -16.38
N LEU A 12 -5.96 -4.10 -15.67
CA LEU A 12 -5.82 -4.06 -14.21
C LEU A 12 -5.16 -2.77 -13.73
N LEU A 13 -4.14 -2.29 -14.45
CA LEU A 13 -3.46 -1.04 -14.14
C LEU A 13 -4.37 0.17 -14.38
N GLN A 14 -5.16 0.18 -15.45
CA GLN A 14 -6.14 1.24 -15.68
C GLN A 14 -7.23 1.26 -14.60
N ILE A 15 -7.74 0.09 -14.22
CA ILE A 15 -8.72 -0.06 -13.14
C ILE A 15 -8.16 0.50 -11.82
N SER A 16 -6.90 0.20 -11.50
CA SER A 16 -6.24 0.74 -10.29
C SER A 16 -6.15 2.26 -10.27
N ILE A 17 -5.96 2.89 -11.45
CA ILE A 17 -5.87 4.35 -11.58
C ILE A 17 -7.25 5.01 -11.47
N CYS A 18 -8.27 4.41 -12.08
CA CYS A 18 -9.62 4.94 -12.14
C CYS A 18 -10.39 4.71 -10.83
N GLU A 19 -10.33 3.49 -10.29
CA GLU A 19 -11.12 3.00 -9.16
C GLU A 19 -10.21 2.52 -8.03
N PRO A 20 -9.73 3.42 -7.14
CA PRO A 20 -8.76 3.08 -6.10
C PRO A 20 -9.13 1.89 -5.21
N LYS A 21 -10.42 1.69 -4.90
CA LYS A 21 -10.87 0.56 -4.06
C LYS A 21 -10.50 -0.81 -4.65
N SER A 22 -10.33 -0.89 -5.97
CA SER A 22 -9.91 -2.10 -6.68
C SER A 22 -8.44 -2.44 -6.48
N ILE A 23 -7.61 -1.53 -5.95
CA ILE A 23 -6.17 -1.75 -5.77
C ILE A 23 -5.93 -3.03 -4.98
N THR A 24 -6.72 -3.30 -3.93
CA THR A 24 -6.58 -4.53 -3.13
C THR A 24 -6.66 -5.81 -3.97
N ILE A 25 -7.66 -5.93 -4.85
CA ILE A 25 -7.84 -7.11 -5.70
C ILE A 25 -6.80 -7.14 -6.83
N VAL A 26 -6.52 -6.00 -7.45
CA VAL A 26 -5.47 -5.91 -8.49
C VAL A 26 -4.11 -6.32 -7.92
N SER A 27 -3.79 -5.88 -6.71
CA SER A 27 -2.55 -6.22 -6.00
C SER A 27 -2.44 -7.71 -5.78
N LYS A 28 -3.53 -8.37 -5.37
CA LYS A 28 -3.57 -9.83 -5.21
C LYS A 28 -3.28 -10.50 -6.55
N ILE A 29 -3.96 -10.13 -7.62
CA ILE A 29 -3.75 -10.71 -8.95
C ILE A 29 -2.29 -10.54 -9.40
N LEU A 30 -1.73 -9.34 -9.31
CA LEU A 30 -0.34 -9.08 -9.71
C LEU A 30 0.67 -9.91 -8.89
N ILE A 31 0.43 -10.07 -7.58
CA ILE A 31 1.31 -10.84 -6.71
C ILE A 31 1.17 -12.33 -6.97
N SER A 32 -0.04 -12.83 -7.23
CA SER A 32 -0.25 -14.20 -7.69
C SER A 32 0.51 -14.47 -8.99
N TYR A 33 0.38 -13.58 -9.97
CA TYR A 33 1.08 -13.69 -11.25
C TYR A 33 2.60 -13.74 -11.05
N LYS A 34 3.16 -12.88 -10.20
CA LYS A 34 4.57 -12.92 -9.83
C LYS A 34 4.96 -14.25 -9.17
N SER A 35 4.12 -14.78 -8.28
CA SER A 35 4.40 -16.00 -7.53
C SER A 35 4.47 -17.26 -8.40
N TYR A 36 3.63 -17.34 -9.43
CA TYR A 36 3.61 -18.45 -10.39
C TYR A 36 4.59 -18.25 -11.58
N GLY A 37 5.34 -17.14 -11.60
CA GLY A 37 6.34 -16.87 -12.62
C GLY A 37 5.77 -16.37 -13.96
N TYR A 38 4.54 -15.87 -13.98
CA TYR A 38 3.98 -15.22 -15.16
C TYR A 38 4.73 -13.91 -15.46
N PRO A 39 4.93 -13.56 -16.75
CA PRO A 39 5.65 -12.35 -17.11
C PRO A 39 4.85 -11.11 -16.72
N LEU A 40 5.47 -10.21 -15.95
CA LEU A 40 4.92 -8.91 -15.56
C LEU A 40 5.82 -7.80 -16.06
N ASN A 41 5.22 -6.73 -16.59
CA ASN A 41 5.93 -5.52 -16.94
C ASN A 41 6.03 -4.60 -15.71
N LEU A 42 7.10 -4.82 -14.94
CA LEU A 42 7.36 -4.06 -13.72
C LEU A 42 7.47 -2.54 -13.96
N LEU A 43 7.86 -2.10 -15.16
CA LEU A 43 7.92 -0.67 -15.51
C LEU A 43 6.52 -0.06 -15.61
N ASN A 44 5.58 -0.75 -16.25
CA ASN A 44 4.18 -0.31 -16.35
C ASN A 44 3.52 -0.30 -14.99
N ILE A 45 3.70 -1.38 -14.21
CA ILE A 45 3.19 -1.49 -12.85
C ILE A 45 3.71 -0.32 -12.00
N LYS A 46 5.03 -0.08 -12.04
CA LYS A 46 5.64 1.06 -11.37
C LYS A 46 4.98 2.38 -11.75
N ALA A 47 4.89 2.66 -13.05
CA ALA A 47 4.33 3.91 -13.55
C ALA A 47 2.85 4.10 -13.13
N ALA A 48 2.07 3.03 -13.10
CA ALA A 48 0.67 3.06 -12.67
C ALA A 48 0.54 3.35 -11.17
N PHE A 49 1.25 2.63 -10.32
CA PHE A 49 1.19 2.84 -8.87
C PHE A 49 1.78 4.17 -8.43
N LEU A 50 2.79 4.71 -9.13
CA LEU A 50 3.25 6.07 -8.87
C LEU A 50 2.20 7.13 -9.23
N LYS A 51 1.39 6.92 -10.29
CA LYS A 51 0.25 7.80 -10.60
C LYS A 51 -0.83 7.72 -9.53
N VAL A 52 -1.14 6.51 -9.04
CA VAL A 52 -2.08 6.29 -7.94
C VAL A 52 -1.60 7.00 -6.67
N ALA A 53 -0.34 6.79 -6.28
CA ALA A 53 0.27 7.47 -5.13
C ALA A 53 0.19 8.99 -5.27
N LYS A 54 0.53 9.53 -6.45
CA LYS A 54 0.48 10.97 -6.71
C LYS A 54 -0.94 11.52 -6.60
N LYS A 55 -1.93 10.84 -7.15
CA LYS A 55 -3.35 11.19 -7.02
C LYS A 55 -3.80 11.15 -5.55
N GLY A 56 -3.35 10.15 -4.79
CA GLY A 56 -3.60 10.05 -3.36
C GLY A 56 -3.03 11.24 -2.59
N VAL A 57 -1.78 11.61 -2.85
CA VAL A 57 -1.14 12.80 -2.27
C VAL A 57 -1.92 14.07 -2.61
N ASP A 58 -2.27 14.28 -3.88
CA ASP A 58 -2.93 15.50 -4.35
C ASP A 58 -4.34 15.69 -3.76
N ASN A 59 -5.03 14.61 -3.44
CA ASN A 59 -6.38 14.63 -2.84
C ASN A 59 -6.38 14.38 -1.33
N ASN A 60 -5.22 14.24 -0.69
CA ASN A 60 -5.07 13.85 0.71
C ASN A 60 -5.79 12.53 1.07
N PHE A 61 -5.72 11.54 0.16
CA PHE A 61 -6.22 10.19 0.38
C PHE A 61 -5.08 9.24 0.74
N GLY A 62 -5.02 8.86 2.01
CA GLY A 62 -3.98 7.97 2.54
C GLY A 62 -4.04 6.55 1.98
N TYR A 63 -5.24 6.06 1.64
CA TYR A 63 -5.43 4.70 1.16
C TYR A 63 -4.61 4.40 -0.11
N GLU A 64 -4.68 5.27 -1.11
CA GLU A 64 -3.96 5.19 -2.38
C GLU A 64 -2.45 5.19 -2.18
N VAL A 65 -1.97 6.09 -1.30
CA VAL A 65 -0.55 6.18 -0.97
C VAL A 65 -0.10 4.91 -0.26
N CYS A 66 -0.85 4.49 0.77
CA CYS A 66 -0.58 3.28 1.54
C CYS A 66 -0.40 2.06 0.63
N TRP A 67 -1.42 1.76 -0.18
CA TRP A 67 -1.41 0.60 -1.06
C TRP A 67 -0.37 0.70 -2.17
N SER A 68 -0.13 1.88 -2.74
CA SER A 68 0.87 2.02 -3.79
C SER A 68 2.27 1.67 -3.30
N PHE A 69 2.67 2.19 -2.14
CA PHE A 69 3.95 1.86 -1.54
C PHE A 69 4.02 0.40 -1.09
N TRP A 70 2.92 -0.13 -0.54
CA TRP A 70 2.86 -1.53 -0.12
C TRP A 70 3.07 -2.49 -1.30
N VAL A 71 2.33 -2.30 -2.40
CA VAL A 71 2.41 -3.16 -3.59
C VAL A 71 3.79 -3.12 -4.23
N LEU A 72 4.35 -1.92 -4.40
CA LEU A 72 5.69 -1.76 -4.96
C LEU A 72 6.75 -2.44 -4.09
N THR A 73 6.58 -2.41 -2.76
CA THR A 73 7.43 -3.13 -1.82
C THR A 73 7.32 -4.65 -1.98
N GLN A 74 6.10 -5.19 -2.07
CA GLN A 74 5.86 -6.64 -2.25
C GLN A 74 6.38 -7.16 -3.61
N LEU A 75 6.29 -6.32 -4.64
CA LEU A 75 6.80 -6.63 -5.97
C LEU A 75 8.31 -6.37 -6.11
N ASP A 76 8.98 -5.89 -5.06
CA ASP A 76 10.43 -5.57 -5.08
C ASP A 76 10.78 -4.55 -6.19
N ILE A 77 9.93 -3.54 -6.36
CA ILE A 77 10.07 -2.51 -7.40
C ILE A 77 10.62 -1.23 -6.77
N ALA A 78 11.88 -0.91 -7.06
CA ALA A 78 12.52 0.30 -6.57
C ALA A 78 11.85 1.60 -7.06
N ILE A 79 11.65 2.53 -6.14
CA ILE A 79 11.08 3.86 -6.31
C ILE A 79 12.20 4.88 -6.05
N ASN A 80 12.69 5.48 -7.14
CA ASN A 80 13.75 6.47 -7.11
C ASN A 80 13.22 7.88 -7.42
N GLU A 81 11.96 7.96 -7.83
CA GLU A 81 11.27 9.17 -8.22
C GLU A 81 10.85 9.96 -6.98
N GLU A 82 11.06 11.28 -7.03
CA GLU A 82 10.49 12.18 -6.04
C GLU A 82 8.99 12.37 -6.32
N ILE A 83 8.16 12.12 -5.31
CA ILE A 83 6.71 12.37 -5.38
C ILE A 83 6.45 13.71 -4.70
N ALA A 84 6.12 14.73 -5.49
CA ALA A 84 5.83 16.06 -4.97
C ALA A 84 4.66 16.05 -3.99
N GLY A 85 4.88 16.58 -2.78
CA GLY A 85 3.87 16.65 -1.70
C GLY A 85 3.83 15.43 -0.77
N LEU A 86 4.67 14.41 -1.00
CA LEU A 86 4.64 13.17 -0.21
C LEU A 86 4.83 13.40 1.29
N THR A 87 5.69 14.34 1.68
CA THR A 87 5.98 14.68 3.08
C THR A 87 4.82 15.40 3.79
N GLY A 88 3.80 15.85 3.05
CA GLY A 88 2.61 16.50 3.60
C GLY A 88 1.46 15.53 3.90
N VAL A 89 1.63 14.24 3.64
CA VAL A 89 0.62 13.21 3.96
C VAL A 89 0.44 13.11 5.48
N ASN A 90 -0.82 13.02 5.93
CA ASN A 90 -1.18 12.95 7.36
C ASN A 90 -1.72 11.58 7.80
N ASP A 91 -2.07 10.71 6.86
CA ASP A 91 -2.62 9.39 7.18
C ASP A 91 -1.54 8.48 7.78
N SER A 92 -1.78 7.97 8.98
CA SER A 92 -0.83 7.13 9.73
C SER A 92 -0.36 5.91 8.93
N MET A 93 -1.27 5.23 8.24
CA MET A 93 -0.94 4.01 7.50
C MET A 93 -0.14 4.32 6.23
N ALA A 94 -0.47 5.40 5.54
CA ALA A 94 0.30 5.89 4.41
C ALA A 94 1.72 6.28 4.80
N ILE A 95 1.90 6.99 5.92
CA ILE A 95 3.22 7.36 6.42
C ILE A 95 4.03 6.09 6.77
N LEU A 96 3.41 5.15 7.50
CA LEU A 96 4.05 3.88 7.85
C LEU A 96 4.46 3.07 6.62
N SER A 97 3.65 3.04 5.56
CA SER A 97 4.00 2.30 4.33
C SER A 97 5.19 2.94 3.60
N ILE A 98 5.28 4.28 3.58
CA ILE A 98 6.42 5.00 3.00
C ILE A 98 7.70 4.72 3.79
N LEU A 99 7.63 4.81 5.12
CA LEU A 99 8.77 4.53 6.00
C LEU A 99 9.22 3.06 5.89
N THR A 100 8.27 2.13 5.80
CA THR A 100 8.56 0.70 5.55
C THR A 100 9.28 0.50 4.21
N ALA A 101 8.79 1.13 3.14
CA ALA A 101 9.44 1.06 1.83
C ALA A 101 10.86 1.66 1.87
N ARG A 102 11.07 2.70 2.67
CA ARG A 102 12.40 3.31 2.86
C ARG A 102 13.35 2.38 3.61
N GLU A 103 12.92 1.79 4.71
CA GLU A 103 13.74 0.85 5.50
C GLU A 103 14.14 -0.37 4.66
N LYS A 104 13.24 -0.87 3.82
CA LYS A 104 13.51 -1.97 2.89
C LYS A 104 14.37 -1.59 1.67
N GLY A 105 14.76 -0.31 1.53
CA GLY A 105 15.53 0.17 0.38
C GLY A 105 14.73 0.25 -0.93
N ILE A 106 13.42 0.04 -0.89
CA ILE A 106 12.52 0.17 -2.03
C ILE A 106 12.34 1.64 -2.40
N TYR A 107 12.19 2.52 -1.40
CA TYR A 107 12.09 3.96 -1.63
C TYR A 107 13.39 4.68 -1.28
N THR A 108 14.01 5.32 -2.28
CA THR A 108 15.28 6.06 -2.12
C THR A 108 15.15 7.56 -2.34
N GLY A 109 13.92 8.04 -2.59
CA GLY A 109 13.64 9.46 -2.78
C GLY A 109 13.91 10.30 -1.53
N ARG A 110 14.11 11.59 -1.73
CA ARG A 110 14.29 12.52 -0.62
C ARG A 110 13.00 12.64 0.18
N LEU A 111 13.12 12.48 1.49
CA LEU A 111 12.00 12.55 2.43
C LEU A 111 12.40 13.43 3.61
N ASP A 112 11.74 14.58 3.70
CA ASP A 112 11.82 15.48 4.84
C ASP A 112 10.76 15.09 5.86
N THR A 113 11.18 14.56 7.00
CA THR A 113 10.29 14.02 8.04
C THR A 113 9.79 15.06 9.02
N ASN A 114 10.26 16.33 8.94
CA ASN A 114 9.95 17.37 9.93
C ASN A 114 8.45 17.52 10.24
N HIS A 115 7.60 17.37 9.22
CA HIS A 115 6.14 17.40 9.36
C HIS A 115 5.61 16.20 10.15
N TRP A 116 6.12 15.00 9.88
CA TRP A 116 5.73 13.78 10.58
C TRP A 116 6.29 13.70 11.98
N ASP A 117 7.50 14.24 12.21
CA ASP A 117 8.09 14.41 13.53
C ASP A 117 7.22 15.29 14.45
N ALA A 118 6.43 16.21 13.87
CA ALA A 118 5.45 17.01 14.61
C ALA A 118 4.22 16.21 15.09
N ILE A 119 3.91 15.09 14.42
CA ILE A 119 2.79 14.20 14.78
C ILE A 119 3.16 13.37 16.01
N ILE A 120 4.45 12.99 16.14
CA ILE A 120 4.95 12.17 17.24
C ILE A 120 4.87 12.96 18.55
N THR A 121 3.86 12.67 19.37
CA THR A 121 3.61 13.34 20.65
C THR A 121 3.10 12.34 21.69
N ASN A 122 3.20 12.69 22.98
CA ASN A 122 2.63 11.88 24.07
C ASN A 122 1.12 11.72 23.92
N ASP A 123 0.41 12.76 23.50
CA ASP A 123 -1.04 12.71 23.27
C ASP A 123 -1.37 11.86 22.03
N GLY A 124 -0.48 11.86 21.02
CA GLY A 124 -0.61 11.05 19.82
C GLY A 124 -0.68 9.54 20.10
N LEU A 125 -0.06 9.06 21.18
CA LEU A 125 -0.19 7.67 21.63
C LEU A 125 -1.62 7.28 22.03
N TYR A 126 -2.50 8.24 22.26
CA TYR A 126 -3.88 8.02 22.70
C TYR A 126 -4.94 8.51 21.70
N ASP A 127 -4.53 8.98 20.52
CA ASP A 127 -5.44 9.41 19.46
C ASP A 127 -5.33 8.54 18.20
N SER A 128 -5.88 8.98 17.07
CA SER A 128 -5.83 8.23 15.80
C SER A 128 -4.43 8.00 15.22
N SER A 129 -3.43 8.74 15.69
CA SER A 129 -2.02 8.63 15.28
C SER A 129 -1.22 7.63 16.12
N TRP A 130 -1.83 6.97 17.11
CA TRP A 130 -1.15 6.09 18.06
C TRP A 130 -0.24 5.05 17.40
N MET A 131 -0.71 4.46 16.29
CA MET A 131 0.02 3.42 15.58
C MET A 131 1.27 4.00 14.90
N LEU A 132 1.17 5.20 14.32
CA LEU A 132 2.32 5.91 13.76
C LEU A 132 3.30 6.29 14.87
N CYS A 133 2.81 6.91 15.95
CA CYS A 133 3.63 7.32 17.08
C CYS A 133 4.42 6.14 17.65
N TYR A 134 3.75 5.03 17.93
CA TYR A 134 4.38 3.86 18.51
C TYR A 134 5.37 3.17 17.56
N GLU A 135 4.95 2.84 16.33
CA GLU A 135 5.81 2.09 15.40
C GLU A 135 7.00 2.92 14.92
N ALA A 136 6.78 4.19 14.57
CA ALA A 136 7.85 5.03 14.04
C ALA A 136 8.89 5.37 15.11
N GLU A 137 8.48 5.62 16.35
CA GLU A 137 9.42 5.89 17.44
C GLU A 137 10.12 4.61 17.92
N LYS A 138 9.41 3.48 18.04
CA LYS A 138 10.02 2.17 18.37
C LYS A 138 11.14 1.81 17.39
N ARG A 139 10.94 2.09 16.10
CA ARG A 139 11.88 1.77 15.01
C ARG A 139 12.92 2.86 14.75
N GLY A 140 12.83 3.99 15.44
CA GLY A 140 13.71 5.14 15.23
C GLY A 140 13.55 5.80 13.85
N TRP A 141 12.39 5.63 13.22
CA TRP A 141 12.07 6.28 11.94
C TRP A 141 11.73 7.75 12.10
N LEU A 142 11.01 8.08 13.17
CA LEU A 142 10.57 9.45 13.52
C LEU A 142 10.84 9.71 14.99
N THR A 143 10.93 10.98 15.38
CA THR A 143 11.12 11.37 16.78
C THR A 143 10.35 12.65 17.06
N ASN A 144 9.81 12.79 18.27
CA ASN A 144 9.20 14.04 18.70
C ASN A 144 10.17 15.22 18.50
N GLN A 145 9.67 16.37 18.05
CA GLN A 145 10.50 17.56 17.78
C GLN A 145 11.32 18.07 18.97
N ASN A 146 10.88 17.79 20.21
CA ASN A 146 11.60 18.14 21.43
C ASN A 146 12.67 17.10 21.83
N GLY A 147 12.84 16.03 21.05
CA GLY A 147 13.74 14.91 21.35
C GLY A 147 13.29 14.05 22.54
N ILE A 148 12.03 14.17 22.93
CA ILE A 148 11.43 13.43 24.05
C ILE A 148 10.88 12.11 23.50
N ASP A 149 11.37 10.97 24.00
CA ASP A 149 10.84 9.65 23.66
C ASP A 149 9.42 9.51 24.25
N ALA A 150 8.40 9.57 23.41
CA ALA A 150 7.00 9.56 23.85
C ALA A 150 6.64 8.21 24.46
N ILE A 151 7.14 7.10 23.90
CA ILE A 151 6.93 5.76 24.43
C ILE A 151 7.53 5.59 25.82
N ASP A 152 8.78 6.00 26.04
CA ASP A 152 9.49 5.79 27.32
C ASP A 152 8.94 6.64 28.48
N ASN A 153 8.24 7.74 28.14
CA ASN A 153 7.52 8.59 29.09
C ASN A 153 6.10 8.09 29.39
N ASP A 154 5.59 7.14 28.63
CA ASP A 154 4.27 6.57 28.83
C ASP A 154 4.31 5.24 29.62
N GLN A 155 3.49 5.14 30.66
CA GLN A 155 3.50 3.97 31.56
C GLN A 155 2.99 2.66 30.93
N TYR A 156 2.21 2.74 29.85
CA TYR A 156 1.63 1.58 29.17
C TYR A 156 2.42 1.23 27.91
N PHE A 157 2.69 2.20 27.04
CA PHE A 157 3.42 1.97 25.79
C PHE A 157 4.87 1.55 26.03
N LYS A 158 5.52 2.04 27.11
CA LYS A 158 6.84 1.55 27.52
C LYS A 158 6.85 0.04 27.80
N LYS A 159 5.78 -0.51 28.39
CA LYS A 159 5.67 -1.95 28.65
C LYS A 159 5.56 -2.75 27.35
N LEU A 160 4.86 -2.22 26.36
CA LEU A 160 4.73 -2.82 25.03
C LEU A 160 6.08 -2.84 24.31
N LYS A 161 6.80 -1.70 24.30
CA LYS A 161 8.16 -1.58 23.73
C LYS A 161 9.14 -2.53 24.43
N ASN A 162 9.13 -2.59 25.76
CA ASN A 162 9.98 -3.51 26.53
C ASN A 162 9.67 -4.99 26.28
N SER A 163 8.44 -5.30 25.86
CA SER A 163 8.03 -6.65 25.47
C SER A 163 8.23 -6.93 23.99
N ASP A 164 8.90 -6.02 23.27
CA ASP A 164 9.13 -6.05 21.82
C ASP A 164 7.86 -6.20 20.97
N VAL A 165 6.73 -5.66 21.45
CA VAL A 165 5.46 -5.72 20.70
C VAL A 165 5.57 -4.86 19.44
N SER A 166 5.16 -5.41 18.29
CA SER A 166 5.02 -4.70 17.02
C SER A 166 3.60 -4.97 16.51
N PHE A 167 2.88 -3.90 16.17
CA PHE A 167 1.58 -3.95 15.50
C PHE A 167 1.74 -3.98 13.97
N LEU A 168 2.85 -3.46 13.46
CA LEU A 168 3.21 -3.58 12.05
C LEU A 168 4.02 -4.86 11.82
N ASN A 169 3.52 -5.74 10.97
CA ASN A 169 4.29 -6.87 10.44
C ASN A 169 4.78 -6.54 9.03
N MET A 170 6.03 -6.10 8.93
CA MET A 170 6.64 -5.71 7.66
C MET A 170 6.96 -6.91 6.77
N ASP A 171 7.06 -8.11 7.33
CA ASP A 171 7.29 -9.34 6.58
C ASP A 171 5.97 -9.97 6.09
N SER A 172 4.84 -9.38 6.46
CA SER A 172 3.54 -9.78 5.95
C SER A 172 3.52 -9.64 4.43
N THR A 173 3.18 -10.73 3.74
CA THR A 173 3.02 -10.75 2.30
C THR A 173 1.56 -10.80 1.93
N ILE A 174 1.21 -10.26 0.76
CA ILE A 174 -0.11 -10.52 0.19
C ILE A 174 -0.11 -11.98 -0.26
N ASN A 175 -1.01 -12.77 0.32
CA ASN A 175 -1.16 -14.18 -0.06
C ASN A 175 -1.64 -14.26 -1.51
N PRO A 176 -0.93 -15.00 -2.37
CA PRO A 176 -1.41 -15.35 -3.70
C PRO A 176 -2.79 -16.00 -3.66
N MET A 177 -3.54 -15.79 -4.72
CA MET A 177 -4.74 -16.58 -5.03
C MET A 177 -4.32 -17.98 -5.47
N ASP A 178 -5.22 -18.95 -5.32
CA ASP A 178 -5.01 -20.28 -5.90
C ASP A 178 -4.89 -20.14 -7.42
N GLU A 179 -4.00 -20.92 -8.05
CA GLU A 179 -3.71 -20.75 -9.49
C GLU A 179 -4.94 -21.02 -10.35
N ASP A 180 -5.78 -21.98 -9.94
CA ASP A 180 -7.02 -22.32 -10.61
C ASP A 180 -8.00 -21.12 -10.64
N ASP A 181 -8.08 -20.34 -9.54
CA ASP A 181 -8.92 -19.13 -9.47
C ASP A 181 -8.47 -18.02 -10.45
N LEU A 182 -7.23 -18.06 -10.95
CA LEU A 182 -6.74 -17.10 -11.96
C LEU A 182 -7.20 -17.46 -13.38
N HIS A 183 -7.49 -18.74 -13.60
CA HIS A 183 -7.90 -19.30 -14.88
C HIS A 183 -9.37 -19.72 -14.91
N ASP A 184 -10.07 -19.60 -13.78
CA ASP A 184 -11.53 -19.60 -13.71
C ASP A 184 -12.03 -18.41 -14.53
N GLU A 185 -12.10 -18.63 -15.85
CA GLU A 185 -13.21 -18.16 -16.65
C GLU A 185 -14.44 -18.73 -15.94
N THR A 186 -15.00 -18.01 -14.95
CA THR A 186 -16.38 -18.25 -14.57
C THR A 186 -17.12 -18.30 -15.89
N GLU A 187 -17.62 -19.49 -16.25
CA GLU A 187 -18.46 -19.65 -17.42
C GLU A 187 -19.42 -18.47 -17.36
N PHE A 188 -19.34 -17.56 -18.33
CA PHE A 188 -20.39 -16.58 -18.54
C PHE A 188 -21.64 -17.31 -19.08
N ASP A 189 -21.95 -18.49 -18.54
CA ASP A 189 -23.21 -19.20 -18.62
C ASP A 189 -24.19 -18.54 -17.64
N THR A 190 -24.35 -17.24 -17.79
CA THR A 190 -25.71 -16.72 -17.83
C THR A 190 -25.87 -16.15 -19.21
N GLU A 191 -26.32 -17.03 -20.10
CA GLU A 191 -27.22 -16.73 -21.19
C GLU A 191 -28.23 -15.69 -20.65
N ILE A 192 -27.88 -14.40 -20.72
CA ILE A 192 -28.88 -13.36 -20.76
C ILE A 192 -29.47 -13.56 -22.13
N ASP A 193 -30.47 -14.45 -22.20
CA ASP A 193 -31.25 -14.58 -23.40
C ASP A 193 -31.90 -13.22 -23.63
N ILE A 194 -31.39 -12.51 -24.63
CA ILE A 194 -31.94 -11.23 -25.08
C ILE A 194 -33.44 -11.36 -25.37
N PHE A 195 -33.90 -12.57 -25.73
CA PHE A 195 -35.31 -12.86 -25.91
C PHE A 195 -36.10 -12.84 -24.59
N ASP A 196 -35.57 -13.31 -23.46
CA ASP A 196 -36.25 -13.21 -22.16
C ASP A 196 -36.36 -11.75 -21.67
N LEU A 197 -35.39 -10.89 -22.02
CA LEU A 197 -35.43 -9.46 -21.71
C LEU A 197 -36.39 -8.67 -22.61
N ILE A 198 -36.59 -9.09 -23.85
CA ILE A 198 -37.44 -8.39 -24.83
C ILE A 198 -38.88 -8.92 -24.80
N TYR A 199 -39.07 -10.21 -24.55
CA TYR A 199 -40.35 -10.91 -24.71
C TYR A 199 -40.85 -11.58 -23.42
N GLY A 200 -40.34 -11.14 -22.25
CA GLY A 200 -40.63 -11.72 -20.94
C GLY A 200 -42.03 -12.32 -20.80
N ASN A 201 -42.09 -13.54 -20.25
CA ASN A 201 -43.34 -14.28 -20.00
C ASN A 201 -44.38 -13.47 -19.22
#